data_AF-B5EWA4-F1
#
_entry.id   AF-B5EWA4-F1
#
_cell.length_a   1.000
_cell.length_b   1.000
_cell.length_c   1.000
_cell.angle_alpha   90.00
_cell.angle_beta   90.00
_cell.angle_gamma   90.00
#
_symmetry.space_group_name_H-M   'P 1'
#
loop_
_entity.id
_entity.type
_entity.pdbx_description
1 polymer ?
#
loop_
_entity_poly.entity_id
_entity_poly.type
_entity_poly.pdbx_seq_one_letter_code
_entity_poly.pdbx_strand_id
1 'polypeptide(L)'
;MIYLVSAHKYPSFYSSKAELVDIVLDYDTTKCLFSLDGNGDVICHEIKTSSAVCDGLWMVKNIDNAIEKLNEHGVYPFKTKEDAKNFAKRHGLIGFRYLPVKRII
;
A
#
# COMPACT_ATOMS: atom_id res chain seq x y z
N MET A 1 -7.90 -2.36 -4.64
CA MET A 1 -6.61 -2.37 -5.38
C MET A 1 -5.52 -2.86 -4.45
N ILE A 2 -4.60 -3.69 -4.93
CA ILE A 2 -3.58 -4.34 -4.09
C ILE A 2 -2.26 -4.36 -4.86
N TYR A 3 -1.16 -3.94 -4.23
CA TYR A 3 0.18 -4.14 -4.75
C TYR A 3 0.79 -5.42 -4.19
N LEU A 4 1.65 -6.07 -4.98
CA LEU A 4 2.58 -7.06 -4.48
C LEU A 4 3.87 -6.35 -4.07
N VAL A 5 4.36 -6.69 -2.89
CA VAL A 5 5.54 -6.05 -2.31
C VAL A 5 6.48 -7.06 -1.65
N SER A 6 7.74 -6.68 -1.45
CA SER A 6 8.69 -7.44 -0.61
C SER A 6 8.30 -7.37 0.88
N ALA A 7 8.80 -8.32 1.68
CA ALA A 7 8.43 -8.46 3.09
C ALA A 7 9.14 -7.48 4.06
N HIS A 8 9.79 -6.43 3.55
CA HIS A 8 10.55 -5.46 4.35
C HIS A 8 9.66 -4.39 5.00
N LYS A 9 10.23 -3.67 5.98
CA LYS A 9 9.54 -2.57 6.70
C LYS A 9 9.10 -1.45 5.75
N TYR A 10 9.97 -1.11 4.80
CA TYR A 10 9.67 -0.26 3.66
C TYR A 10 9.73 -1.15 2.41
N PRO A 11 8.58 -1.44 1.78
CA PRO A 11 8.52 -2.41 0.71
C PRO A 11 9.15 -1.90 -0.59
N SER A 12 9.84 -2.81 -1.26
CA SER A 12 10.05 -2.79 -2.71
C SER A 12 8.79 -3.33 -3.41
N PHE A 13 8.52 -2.90 -4.63
CA PHE A 13 7.29 -3.26 -5.34
C PHE A 13 7.59 -4.18 -6.52
N TYR A 14 6.64 -5.07 -6.86
CA TYR A 14 6.78 -5.89 -8.06
C TYR A 14 6.21 -5.18 -9.30
N SER A 15 7.02 -5.07 -10.34
CA SER A 15 6.59 -4.58 -11.66
C SER A 15 5.69 -5.57 -12.40
N SER A 16 5.15 -5.16 -13.54
CA SER A 16 4.41 -6.05 -14.45
C SER A 16 5.23 -7.23 -14.98
N LYS A 17 6.56 -7.15 -14.91
CA LYS A 17 7.51 -8.21 -15.28
C LYS A 17 7.93 -9.09 -14.09
N ALA A 18 7.32 -8.89 -12.93
CA ALA A 18 7.64 -9.58 -11.68
C ALA A 18 9.06 -9.31 -11.14
N GLU A 19 9.64 -8.18 -11.53
CA GLU A 19 10.92 -7.68 -11.02
C GLU A 19 10.69 -6.76 -9.82
N LEU A 20 11.58 -6.78 -8.83
CA LEU A 20 11.54 -5.83 -7.73
C LEU A 20 12.02 -4.46 -8.18
N VAL A 21 11.25 -3.44 -7.83
CA VAL A 21 11.55 -2.03 -8.08
C VAL A 21 11.54 -1.31 -6.74
N ASP A 22 12.68 -0.72 -6.39
CA ASP A 22 12.83 0.12 -5.22
C ASP A 22 12.44 1.55 -5.58
N ILE A 23 11.37 2.04 -4.96
CA ILE A 23 10.81 3.37 -5.23
C ILE A 23 10.73 4.11 -3.90
N VAL A 24 11.39 5.26 -3.85
CA VAL A 24 11.36 6.11 -2.66
C VAL A 24 10.00 6.82 -2.59
N LEU A 25 9.19 6.39 -1.63
CA LEU A 25 7.90 6.99 -1.35
C LEU A 25 7.94 7.80 -0.05
N ASP A 26 7.11 8.83 0.00
CA ASP A 26 6.99 9.71 1.15
C ASP A 26 6.10 9.06 2.22
N TYR A 27 6.71 8.23 3.08
CA TYR A 27 6.02 7.60 4.19
C TYR A 27 5.75 8.59 5.33
N ASP A 28 4.66 8.33 6.06
CA ASP A 28 4.30 9.03 7.28
C ASP A 28 4.28 8.04 8.44
N THR A 29 4.71 8.49 9.62
CA THR A 29 4.64 7.69 10.84
C THR A 29 3.32 7.90 11.59
N THR A 30 2.53 8.89 11.17
CA THR A 30 1.28 9.26 11.85
C THR A 30 0.18 9.56 10.83
N LYS A 31 -1.01 9.00 11.02
CA LYS A 31 -2.20 9.33 10.22
C LYS A 31 -3.41 9.51 11.11
N CYS A 32 -4.27 10.45 10.75
CA CYS A 32 -5.61 10.57 11.30
C CYS A 32 -6.59 9.74 10.48
N LEU A 33 -7.30 8.82 11.13
CA LEU A 33 -8.52 8.23 10.59
C LEU A 33 -9.71 9.01 11.17
N PHE A 34 -10.41 9.73 10.31
CA PHE A 34 -11.56 10.53 10.72
C PHE A 34 -12.82 9.66 10.77
N SER A 35 -13.61 9.82 11.82
CA SER A 35 -14.94 9.23 11.98
C SER A 35 -15.86 10.25 12.65
N LEU A 36 -17.16 9.99 12.64
CA LEU A 36 -18.14 10.77 13.41
C LEU A 36 -18.40 10.05 14.73
N ASP A 37 -18.43 10.81 15.82
CA ASP A 37 -18.86 10.31 17.11
C ASP A 37 -20.40 10.25 17.22
N GLY A 38 -20.91 9.82 18.37
CA GLY A 38 -22.35 9.75 18.64
C GLY A 38 -23.07 11.11 18.68
N ASN A 39 -22.34 12.21 18.70
CA ASN A 39 -22.86 13.59 18.70
C ASN A 39 -22.79 14.24 17.31
N GLY A 40 -22.17 13.56 16.33
CA GLY A 40 -21.94 14.09 14.98
C GLY A 40 -20.66 14.93 14.88
N ASP A 41 -19.79 14.90 15.90
CA ASP A 41 -18.48 15.56 15.87
C ASP A 41 -17.46 14.70 15.13
N VAL A 42 -16.58 15.33 14.35
CA VAL A 42 -15.48 14.65 13.67
C VAL A 42 -14.35 14.38 14.66
N ILE A 43 -14.07 13.10 14.89
CA ILE A 43 -12.95 12.66 15.72
C ILE A 43 -11.82 12.12 14.84
N CYS A 44 -10.58 12.51 15.14
CA CYS A 44 -9.39 11.88 14.55
C CYS A 44 -8.93 10.75 15.48
N HIS A 45 -8.94 9.53 14.96
CA HIS A 45 -8.20 8.41 15.53
C HIS A 45 -6.79 8.41 14.98
N GLU A 46 -5.84 8.80 15.83
CA GLU A 46 -4.44 8.84 15.44
C GLU A 46 -3.83 7.43 15.41
N ILE A 47 -3.26 7.07 14.27
CA ILE A 47 -2.54 5.82 14.06
C ILE A 47 -1.05 6.17 13.96
N LYS A 48 -0.27 5.70 14.92
CA LYS A 48 1.19 5.82 14.94
C LYS A 48 1.84 4.49 14.62
N THR A 49 2.69 4.47 13.61
CA THR A 49 3.48 3.28 13.28
C THR A 49 4.81 3.65 12.64
N SER A 50 5.76 2.73 12.72
CA SER A 50 6.99 2.82 11.93
C SER A 50 6.95 1.92 10.69
N SER A 51 5.91 1.09 10.53
CA SER A 51 5.71 0.22 9.37
C SER A 51 5.10 1.00 8.20
N ALA A 52 5.44 0.62 6.96
CA ALA A 52 4.76 1.13 5.77
C ALA A 52 3.25 0.81 5.74
N VAL A 53 2.79 -0.15 6.54
CA VAL A 53 1.38 -0.55 6.65
C VAL A 53 0.99 -0.75 8.11
N CYS A 54 -0.16 -0.20 8.50
CA CYS A 54 -0.80 -0.42 9.80
C CYS A 54 -2.27 -0.75 9.58
N ASP A 55 -2.78 -1.88 10.10
CA ASP A 55 -4.19 -2.28 10.00
C ASP A 55 -4.78 -2.24 8.56
N GLY A 56 -3.93 -2.54 7.58
CA GLY A 56 -4.29 -2.49 6.15
C GLY A 56 -4.43 -1.08 5.58
N LEU A 57 -3.98 -0.05 6.30
CA LEU A 57 -3.76 1.30 5.81
C LEU A 57 -2.32 1.46 5.36
N TRP A 58 -2.17 2.00 4.16
CA TRP A 58 -0.86 2.32 3.60
C TRP A 58 -0.40 3.68 4.14
N MET A 59 0.73 3.70 4.83
CA MET A 59 1.24 4.85 5.57
C MET A 59 2.05 5.81 4.70
N VAL A 60 1.53 6.17 3.51
CA VAL A 60 2.12 7.20 2.63
C VAL A 60 1.41 8.53 2.81
N LYS A 61 2.14 9.66 2.76
CA LYS A 61 1.57 11.00 2.96
C LYS A 61 0.42 11.28 1.99
N ASN A 62 0.62 10.99 0.71
CA ASN A 62 -0.40 11.12 -0.33
C ASN A 62 -0.43 9.82 -1.16
N ILE A 63 -1.59 9.16 -1.18
CA ILE A 63 -1.78 7.88 -1.88
C ILE A 63 -1.72 8.06 -3.40
N ASP A 64 -2.33 9.12 -3.94
CA ASP A 64 -2.39 9.33 -5.38
C ASP A 64 -1.02 9.67 -5.96
N ASN A 65 -0.25 10.53 -5.29
CA ASN A 65 1.15 10.80 -5.65
C ASN A 65 2.01 9.53 -5.58
N ALA A 66 1.79 8.67 -4.58
CA ALA A 66 2.50 7.40 -4.49
C ALA A 66 2.14 6.47 -5.66
N ILE A 67 0.86 6.38 -6.04
CA ILE A 67 0.41 5.59 -7.19
C ILE A 67 0.99 6.13 -8.49
N GLU A 68 1.02 7.45 -8.68
CA GLU A 68 1.60 8.08 -9.87
C GLU A 68 3.08 7.72 -10.01
N LYS A 69 3.87 7.90 -8.94
CA LYS A 69 5.29 7.47 -8.89
C LYS A 69 5.46 5.98 -9.22
N LEU A 70 4.60 5.11 -8.68
CA LEU A 70 4.64 3.67 -8.99
C LEU A 70 4.36 3.39 -10.47
N ASN A 71 3.35 4.05 -11.04
CA ASN A 71 2.95 3.89 -12.44
C ASN A 71 4.06 4.32 -13.41
N GLU A 72 4.77 5.42 -13.11
CA GLU A 72 5.91 5.91 -13.89
C GLU A 72 7.05 4.87 -13.97
N HIS A 73 7.14 4.00 -12.96
CA HIS A 73 8.14 2.93 -12.87
C HIS A 73 7.60 1.56 -13.31
N GLY A 74 6.42 1.53 -13.95
CA GLY A 74 5.83 0.28 -14.46
C GLY A 74 5.30 -0.66 -13.38
N VAL A 75 5.02 -0.15 -12.18
CA VAL A 75 4.40 -0.87 -11.07
C VAL A 75 2.91 -0.52 -11.05
N TYR A 76 2.05 -1.53 -11.13
CA TYR A 76 0.61 -1.35 -11.19
C TYR A 76 -0.12 -2.19 -10.14
N PRO A 77 -1.22 -1.69 -9.58
CA PRO A 77 -1.98 -2.45 -8.61
C PRO A 77 -2.86 -3.50 -9.30
N PHE A 78 -3.03 -4.63 -8.63
CA PHE A 78 -4.01 -5.64 -9.00
C PHE A 78 -5.40 -5.23 -8.54
N LYS A 79 -6.42 -5.60 -9.34
CA LYS A 79 -7.82 -5.35 -9.00
C LYS A 79 -8.25 -6.16 -7.77
N THR A 80 -7.93 -7.46 -7.77
CA THR A 80 -8.29 -8.38 -6.69
C THR A 80 -7.06 -9.08 -6.10
N LYS A 81 -7.22 -9.66 -4.89
CA LYS A 81 -6.18 -10.47 -4.25
C LYS A 81 -5.91 -11.76 -5.02
N GLU A 82 -6.93 -12.29 -5.69
CA GLU A 82 -6.82 -13.49 -6.51
C GLU A 82 -5.96 -13.25 -7.75
N ASP A 83 -6.15 -12.13 -8.44
CA ASP A 83 -5.30 -11.73 -9.57
C ASP A 83 -3.83 -11.62 -9.17
N ALA A 84 -3.57 -10.96 -8.04
CA ALA A 84 -2.22 -10.83 -7.47
C ALA A 84 -1.61 -12.20 -7.12
N LYS A 85 -2.41 -13.10 -6.53
CA LYS A 85 -1.96 -14.47 -6.20
C LYS A 85 -1.63 -15.27 -7.46
N ASN A 86 -2.46 -15.17 -8.49
CA ASN A 86 -2.25 -15.86 -9.77
C ASN A 86 -1.00 -15.33 -10.48
N PHE A 87 -0.79 -14.01 -10.48
CA PHE A 87 0.42 -13.39 -11.00
C PHE A 87 1.68 -13.91 -10.29
N ALA A 88 1.68 -13.90 -8.95
CA ALA A 88 2.80 -14.38 -8.15
C ALA A 88 3.09 -15.86 -8.42
N LYS A 89 2.06 -16.71 -8.51
CA LYS A 89 2.21 -18.14 -8.82
C LYS A 89 2.81 -18.37 -10.21
N ARG A 90 2.34 -17.63 -11.23
CA ARG A 90 2.83 -17.76 -12.62
C ARG A 90 4.31 -17.38 -12.76
N HIS A 91 4.76 -16.42 -11.98
CA HIS A 91 6.16 -15.94 -12.00
C HIS A 91 7.04 -16.59 -10.92
N GLY A 92 6.53 -17.56 -10.16
CA GLY A 92 7.31 -18.24 -9.12
C GLY A 92 7.78 -17.33 -7.98
N LEU A 93 7.05 -16.25 -7.69
CA LEU A 93 7.41 -15.31 -6.64
C LEU A 93 7.29 -15.96 -5.26
N ILE A 94 8.33 -15.80 -4.44
CA ILE A 94 8.38 -16.24 -3.04
C ILE A 94 8.60 -15.05 -2.11
N GLY A 95 8.09 -15.11 -0.87
CA GLY A 95 8.34 -14.08 0.14
C GLY A 95 7.68 -12.71 -0.10
N PHE A 96 6.66 -12.65 -0.97
CA PHE A 96 5.89 -11.44 -1.22
C PHE A 96 4.78 -11.21 -0.18
N ARG A 97 4.33 -9.97 -0.05
CA ARG A 97 3.16 -9.55 0.74
C ARG A 97 2.18 -8.78 -0.12
N TYR A 98 0.95 -8.68 0.39
CA TYR A 98 -0.10 -7.86 -0.21
C TYR A 98 -0.16 -6.52 0.49
N LEU A 99 -0.06 -5.44 -0.29
CA LEU A 99 -0.23 -4.08 0.17
C LEU A 99 -1.58 -3.56 -0.35
N PRO A 100 -2.65 -3.56 0.47
CA PRO A 100 -3.93 -3.02 0.05
C PRO A 100 -3.87 -1.49 -0.07
N VAL A 101 -4.47 -0.97 -1.13
CA VAL A 101 -4.69 0.47 -1.30
C VAL A 101 -6.11 0.77 -0.85
N LYS A 102 -6.24 1.36 0.33
CA LYS A 102 -7.49 1.92 0.85
C LYS A 102 -7.39 3.43 0.76
N ARG A 103 -8.21 4.04 -0.08
CA ARG A 103 -8.44 5.49 -0.01
C ARG A 103 -9.30 5.74 1.21
N ILE A 104 -8.76 6.48 2.19
CA ILE A 104 -9.60 7.06 3.23
C ILE A 104 -10.30 8.23 2.53
N ILE A 105 -11.62 8.15 2.44
CA ILE A 105 -12.49 9.19 1.90
C ILE A 105 -12.93 10.05 3.07
#